data_AF-A0ABD3F525-F1
#
_entry.id   AF-A0ABD3F525-F1
#
_cell.length_a   1.000
_cell.length_b   1.000
_cell.length_c   1.000
_cell.angle_alpha   90.00
_cell.angle_beta   90.00
_cell.angle_gamma   90.00
#
_symmetry.space_group_name_H-M   'P 1'
#
loop_
_entity.id
_entity.type
_entity.pdbx_description
1 polymer ?
#
loop_
_entity_poly.entity_id
_entity_poly.type
_entity_poly.pdbx_seq_one_letter_code
_entity_poly.pdbx_strand_id
1 'polypeptide(L)'
;MTKFLLVVTTALVAALSCSLSAVEALDRDKLLDVVGTVHGNRHIIVKYDDLEEDREERKCYGHFTRDIDPVCGSNGKKYTNLSMFNYRKCMIKIQESTEIQLVDMEFCKDVELEDMEHIDEDDSS
;
A
#
# COMPACT_ATOMS: atom_id res chain seq x y z
N MET A 1 -51.21 -29.45 9.26
CA MET A 1 -50.82 -28.04 9.44
C MET A 1 -49.49 -27.89 10.21
N THR A 2 -49.20 -28.70 11.22
CA THR A 2 -47.96 -28.66 12.02
C THR A 2 -46.66 -28.99 11.26
N LYS A 3 -46.70 -29.92 10.28
CA LYS A 3 -45.52 -30.26 9.45
C LYS A 3 -45.10 -29.14 8.50
N PHE A 4 -46.06 -28.38 7.97
CA PHE A 4 -45.79 -27.21 7.12
C PHE A 4 -45.19 -26.06 7.93
N LEU A 5 -45.66 -25.88 9.18
CA LEU A 5 -45.10 -24.86 10.08
C LEU A 5 -43.62 -25.13 10.39
N LEU A 6 -43.25 -26.39 10.63
CA LEU A 6 -41.86 -26.79 10.93
C LEU A 6 -40.90 -26.52 9.75
N VAL A 7 -41.34 -26.78 8.51
CA VAL A 7 -40.53 -26.56 7.30
C VAL A 7 -40.33 -25.07 7.02
N VAL A 8 -41.33 -24.24 7.31
CA VAL A 8 -41.20 -22.77 7.15
C VAL A 8 -40.25 -22.20 8.21
N THR A 9 -40.28 -22.71 9.43
CA THR A 9 -39.37 -22.25 10.50
C THR A 9 -37.92 -22.64 10.24
N THR A 10 -37.63 -23.81 9.66
CA THR A 10 -36.25 -24.22 9.35
C THR A 10 -35.67 -23.46 8.16
N ALA A 11 -36.49 -23.12 7.17
CA ALA A 11 -36.08 -22.32 6.01
C ALA A 11 -35.72 -20.87 6.40
N LEU A 12 -36.48 -20.26 7.32
CA LEU A 12 -36.21 -18.91 7.83
C LEU A 12 -34.91 -18.83 8.64
N VAL A 13 -34.59 -19.86 9.44
CA VAL A 13 -33.35 -19.91 10.22
C VAL A 13 -32.12 -20.08 9.32
N ALA A 14 -32.22 -20.89 8.26
CA ALA A 14 -31.16 -21.04 7.29
C ALA A 14 -30.87 -19.72 6.53
N ALA A 15 -31.93 -19.00 6.12
CA ALA A 15 -31.78 -17.71 5.45
C ALA A 15 -31.18 -16.63 6.36
N LEU A 16 -31.54 -16.59 7.64
CA LEU A 16 -30.94 -15.68 8.64
C LEU A 16 -29.47 -16.03 8.94
N SER A 17 -29.11 -17.32 8.86
CA SER A 17 -27.73 -17.76 9.08
C SER A 17 -26.80 -17.43 7.91
N CYS A 18 -27.33 -17.32 6.68
CA CYS A 18 -26.55 -16.96 5.50
C CYS A 18 -26.25 -15.46 5.39
N SER A 19 -27.02 -14.58 6.06
CA SER A 19 -26.77 -13.13 6.04
C SER A 19 -25.66 -12.67 7.00
N LEU A 20 -25.13 -13.56 7.85
CA LEU A 20 -23.93 -13.28 8.67
C LEU A 20 -22.61 -13.61 7.96
N SER A 21 -22.65 -14.21 6.75
CA SER A 21 -21.44 -14.68 6.04
C SER A 21 -20.75 -13.62 5.21
N ALA A 22 -21.32 -12.42 5.08
CA ALA A 22 -20.65 -11.30 4.41
C ALA A 22 -19.80 -10.53 5.43
N VAL A 23 -18.81 -11.20 6.02
CA VAL A 23 -17.69 -10.51 6.65
C VAL A 23 -16.91 -9.91 5.51
N GLU A 24 -17.04 -8.59 5.36
CA GLU A 24 -16.32 -7.78 4.39
C GLU A 24 -14.84 -8.16 4.36
N ALA A 25 -14.32 -8.30 3.14
CA ALA A 25 -12.91 -8.50 2.88
C ALA A 25 -12.10 -7.53 3.76
N LEU A 26 -11.17 -8.09 4.54
CA LEU A 26 -10.23 -7.37 5.38
C LEU A 26 -9.54 -6.27 4.56
N ASP A 27 -9.93 -5.03 4.82
CA ASP A 27 -9.28 -3.82 4.35
C ASP A 27 -7.84 -3.81 4.88
N ARG A 28 -6.87 -3.75 3.96
CA ARG A 28 -5.43 -3.91 4.23
C ARG A 28 -4.92 -2.92 5.28
N ASP A 29 -5.58 -1.77 5.37
CA ASP A 29 -5.22 -0.68 6.28
C ASP A 29 -5.56 -1.02 7.73
N LYS A 30 -6.57 -1.87 7.97
CA LYS A 30 -6.95 -2.34 9.32
C LYS A 30 -6.06 -3.47 9.82
N LEU A 31 -5.38 -4.19 8.93
CA LEU A 31 -4.46 -5.27 9.30
C LEU A 31 -3.18 -4.73 9.96
N LEU A 32 -2.69 -3.57 9.50
CA LEU A 32 -1.51 -2.90 10.07
C LEU A 32 -1.76 -2.35 11.48
N ASP A 33 -2.95 -1.80 11.75
CA ASP A 33 -3.34 -1.29 13.07
C ASP A 33 -3.49 -2.41 14.14
N VAL A 34 -3.98 -3.57 13.72
CA VAL A 34 -4.13 -4.76 14.59
C VAL A 34 -2.78 -5.40 14.94
N VAL A 35 -1.78 -5.31 14.06
CA VAL A 35 -0.42 -5.85 14.33
C VAL A 35 0.40 -4.92 15.23
N GLY A 36 0.06 -3.63 15.27
CA GLY A 36 0.83 -2.61 16.01
C GLY A 36 0.44 -2.42 17.48
N THR A 37 -0.70 -2.94 17.95
CA THR A 37 -1.31 -2.44 19.20
C THR A 37 -0.89 -3.15 20.50
N VAL A 38 -0.09 -4.23 20.45
CA VAL A 38 0.50 -4.80 21.68
C VAL A 38 1.80 -5.51 21.35
N HIS A 39 2.91 -4.97 21.87
CA HIS A 39 4.29 -5.49 21.84
C HIS A 39 4.54 -6.51 20.72
N GLY A 40 5.13 -6.04 19.61
CA GLY A 40 5.51 -6.84 18.44
C GLY A 40 5.82 -8.28 18.83
N ASN A 41 4.86 -9.16 18.57
CA ASN A 41 4.99 -10.55 18.94
C ASN A 41 6.11 -11.13 18.06
N ARG A 42 7.22 -11.53 18.69
CA ARG A 42 8.43 -12.04 18.04
C ARG A 42 8.18 -13.26 17.12
N HIS A 43 6.96 -13.78 17.11
CA HIS A 43 6.54 -14.91 16.30
C HIS A 43 5.61 -14.57 15.12
N ILE A 44 5.40 -13.29 14.80
CA ILE A 44 4.73 -12.91 13.55
C ILE A 44 5.76 -12.98 12.43
N ILE A 45 5.84 -14.14 11.78
CA ILE A 45 6.54 -14.30 10.51
C ILE A 45 5.55 -13.90 9.42
N VAL A 46 5.66 -12.66 8.92
CA VAL A 46 4.95 -12.27 7.70
C VAL A 46 5.56 -13.06 6.55
N LYS A 47 4.78 -13.99 5.99
CA LYS A 47 5.16 -14.70 4.77
C LYS A 47 4.70 -13.88 3.58
N TYR A 48 5.60 -13.08 3.04
CA TYR A 48 5.44 -12.51 1.71
C TYR A 48 5.63 -13.66 0.69
N ASP A 49 4.82 -13.71 -0.36
CA ASP A 49 5.10 -14.58 -1.52
C ASP A 49 6.13 -13.85 -2.39
N ASP A 50 7.37 -13.79 -1.88
CA ASP A 50 8.50 -13.06 -2.48
C ASP A 50 8.68 -13.41 -3.97
N LEU A 51 8.27 -14.62 -4.38
CA LEU A 51 8.42 -15.11 -5.76
C LEU A 51 7.41 -14.49 -6.74
N GLU A 52 6.21 -14.12 -6.28
CA GLU A 52 5.21 -13.43 -7.10
C GLU A 52 5.57 -11.95 -7.26
N GLU A 53 5.92 -11.29 -6.16
CA GLU A 53 6.36 -9.90 -6.16
C GLU A 53 7.60 -9.71 -7.05
N ASP A 54 8.63 -10.55 -6.88
CA ASP A 54 9.82 -10.57 -7.73
C ASP A 54 9.49 -10.74 -9.23
N ARG A 55 8.48 -11.55 -9.55
CA ARG A 55 8.07 -11.79 -10.95
C ARG A 55 7.44 -10.55 -11.55
N GLU A 56 6.63 -9.84 -10.78
CA GLU A 56 5.99 -8.61 -11.22
C GLU A 56 7.01 -7.47 -11.33
N GLU A 57 7.92 -7.31 -10.37
CA GLU A 57 8.97 -6.30 -10.41
C GLU A 57 9.88 -6.43 -11.64
N ARG A 58 10.17 -7.66 -12.07
CA ARG A 58 10.93 -7.92 -13.30
C ARG A 58 10.29 -7.30 -14.54
N LYS A 59 8.98 -7.05 -14.54
CA LYS A 59 8.26 -6.39 -15.65
C LYS A 59 8.49 -4.88 -15.69
N CYS A 60 8.95 -4.28 -14.58
CA CYS A 60 9.27 -2.85 -14.53
C CYS A 60 10.60 -2.52 -15.22
N TYR A 61 11.48 -3.51 -15.43
CA TYR A 61 12.73 -3.29 -16.15
C TYR A 61 12.47 -3.05 -17.63
N GLY A 62 12.89 -1.88 -18.11
CA GLY A 62 12.69 -1.45 -19.49
C GLY A 62 13.90 -0.76 -20.07
N HIS A 63 13.66 0.15 -21.01
CA HIS A 63 14.71 0.96 -21.61
C HIS A 63 15.07 2.14 -20.68
N PHE A 64 16.33 2.18 -20.25
CA PHE A 64 16.86 3.22 -19.37
C PHE A 64 17.71 4.23 -20.14
N THR A 65 17.53 5.50 -19.82
CA THR A 65 18.35 6.60 -20.32
C THR A 65 19.23 7.18 -19.21
N ARG A 66 20.36 7.77 -19.59
CA ARG A 66 21.37 8.34 -18.66
C ARG A 66 21.44 9.87 -18.72
N ASP A 67 20.49 10.50 -19.40
CA ASP A 67 20.31 11.94 -19.38
C ASP A 67 20.02 12.42 -17.95
N ILE A 68 20.43 13.65 -17.67
CA ILE A 68 20.14 14.34 -16.42
C ILE A 68 19.13 15.43 -16.78
N ASP A 69 17.85 15.08 -16.62
CA ASP A 69 16.71 15.97 -16.84
C ASP A 69 15.73 15.78 -15.66
N PRO A 70 16.02 16.39 -14.49
CA PRO A 70 15.36 16.02 -13.26
C PRO A 70 13.85 16.26 -13.27
N VAL A 71 13.10 15.33 -12.68
CA VAL A 71 11.65 15.43 -12.52
C VAL A 71 11.23 15.22 -11.07
N CYS A 72 10.13 15.85 -10.67
CA CYS A 72 9.57 15.73 -9.32
C CYS A 72 8.39 14.75 -9.29
N GLY A 73 8.42 13.81 -8.36
CA GLY A 73 7.31 12.90 -8.08
C GLY A 73 6.41 13.42 -6.96
N SER A 74 5.13 13.05 -7.00
CA SER A 74 4.13 13.37 -5.97
C SER A 74 4.43 12.79 -4.59
N ASN A 75 5.47 11.97 -4.47
CA ASN A 75 6.03 11.44 -3.23
C ASN A 75 7.17 12.30 -2.66
N GLY A 76 7.36 13.52 -3.16
CA GLY A 76 8.36 14.48 -2.69
C GLY A 76 9.78 14.18 -3.16
N LYS A 77 9.98 13.15 -3.99
CA LYS A 77 11.32 12.74 -4.45
C LYS A 77 11.62 13.28 -5.83
N LYS A 78 12.85 13.79 -5.99
CA LYS A 78 13.43 14.11 -7.31
C LYS A 78 14.05 12.86 -7.93
N TYR A 79 13.79 12.66 -9.22
CA TYR A 79 14.35 11.58 -10.02
C TYR A 79 15.27 12.16 -11.09
N THR A 80 16.37 11.48 -11.40
CA THR A 80 17.40 11.98 -12.34
C THR A 80 16.86 12.29 -13.74
N ASN A 81 15.88 11.50 -14.19
CA ASN A 81 15.18 11.68 -15.45
C ASN A 81 13.82 10.98 -15.43
N LEU A 82 13.02 11.20 -16.48
CA LEU A 82 11.71 10.60 -16.66
C LEU A 82 11.75 9.06 -16.72
N SER A 83 12.80 8.48 -17.31
CA SER A 83 12.95 7.01 -17.38
C SER A 83 13.08 6.41 -15.98
N MET A 84 13.90 7.02 -15.12
CA MET A 84 14.05 6.60 -13.72
C MET A 84 12.76 6.82 -12.91
N PHE A 85 12.05 7.92 -13.14
CA PHE A 85 10.73 8.15 -12.52
C PHE A 85 9.74 7.03 -12.90
N ASN A 86 9.62 6.69 -14.18
CA ASN A 86 8.68 5.66 -14.65
C ASN A 86 9.00 4.28 -14.09
N TYR A 87 10.29 3.93 -14.03
CA TYR A 87 10.74 2.71 -13.37
C TYR A 87 10.29 2.66 -11.91
N ARG A 88 10.56 3.73 -11.16
CA ARG A 88 10.20 3.81 -9.73
C ARG A 88 8.70 3.83 -9.51
N LYS A 89 7.94 4.51 -10.39
CA LYS A 89 6.48 4.47 -10.39
C LYS A 89 5.94 3.04 -10.54
N CYS A 90 6.52 2.24 -11.42
CA CYS A 90 6.14 0.84 -11.59
C CYS A 90 6.46 0.00 -10.34
N MET A 91 7.66 0.14 -9.78
CA MET A 91 8.08 -0.60 -8.58
C MET A 91 7.18 -0.28 -7.37
N ILE A 92 6.92 1.00 -7.10
CA ILE A 92 6.06 1.44 -5.98
C ILE A 92 4.63 0.92 -6.15
N LYS A 93 4.13 0.84 -7.39
CA LYS A 93 2.81 0.27 -7.65
C LYS A 93 2.72 -1.21 -7.29
N ILE A 94 3.81 -1.96 -7.43
CA ILE A 94 3.85 -3.39 -7.08
C ILE A 94 4.03 -3.56 -5.58
N GLN A 95 5.04 -2.89 -5.00
CA GLN A 95 5.45 -3.04 -3.60
C GLN A 95 4.42 -2.43 -2.62
N GLU A 96 3.89 -1.25 -2.94
CA GLU A 96 3.07 -0.45 -2.02
C GLU A 96 1.60 -0.35 -2.48
N SER A 97 1.30 -0.77 -3.72
CA SER A 97 0.01 -0.50 -4.38
C SER A 97 -0.35 0.98 -4.47
N THR A 98 0.67 1.85 -4.47
CA THR A 98 0.54 3.30 -4.58
C THR A 98 0.96 3.77 -5.97
N GLU A 99 0.30 4.81 -6.49
CA GLU A 99 0.67 5.40 -7.78
C GLU A 99 1.19 6.83 -7.59
N ILE A 100 2.44 7.06 -7.98
CA ILE A 100 3.03 8.41 -7.98
C ILE A 100 2.82 9.10 -9.33
N GLN A 101 2.68 10.42 -9.28
CA GLN A 101 2.47 11.29 -10.45
C GLN A 101 3.62 12.28 -10.57
N LEU A 102 3.80 12.84 -11.76
CA LEU A 102 4.67 14.00 -11.94
C LEU A 102 3.98 15.21 -11.35
N VAL A 103 4.72 15.99 -10.59
CA VAL A 103 4.27 17.28 -10.02
C VAL A 103 5.29 18.35 -10.35
N ASP A 104 4.94 19.61 -10.08
CA ASP A 104 5.85 20.72 -10.30
C ASP A 104 7.11 20.58 -9.42
N MET A 105 8.26 20.98 -9.96
CA MET A 105 9.54 20.93 -9.23
C MET A 105 9.51 21.76 -7.95
N GLU A 106 8.66 22.78 -7.86
CA GLU A 106 8.48 23.59 -6.65
C GLU A 106 8.06 22.73 -5.45
N PHE A 107 7.17 21.75 -5.64
CA PHE A 107 6.76 20.83 -4.57
C PHE A 107 7.95 20.09 -3.96
N CYS A 108 8.87 19.60 -4.78
CA CYS A 108 10.06 18.92 -4.27
C CYS A 108 11.06 19.88 -3.60
N LYS A 109 11.08 21.17 -3.96
CA LYS A 109 11.91 22.15 -3.26
C LYS A 109 11.33 22.48 -1.89
N ASP A 110 10.01 22.59 -1.80
CA ASP A 110 9.32 22.84 -0.53
C ASP A 110 9.56 21.69 0.45
N VAL A 111 9.41 20.44 -0.01
CA VAL A 111 9.71 19.24 0.79
C VAL A 111 11.17 19.22 1.26
N GLU A 112 12.14 19.59 0.41
CA GLU A 112 13.54 19.66 0.82
C GLU A 112 13.82 20.75 1.86
N LEU A 113 13.11 21.87 1.79
CA LEU A 113 13.25 22.94 2.78
C LEU A 113 12.68 22.50 4.14
N GLU A 114 11.53 21.83 4.15
CA GLU A 114 10.94 21.24 5.36
C GLU A 114 11.91 20.21 5.99
N ASP A 115 12.49 19.31 5.20
CA ASP A 115 13.46 18.32 5.68
C ASP A 115 14.73 18.96 6.28
N MET A 116 15.17 20.10 5.74
CA MET A 116 16.34 20.84 6.24
C MET A 116 16.05 21.57 7.55
N GLU A 117 14.86 22.17 7.72
CA GLU A 117 14.47 22.86 8.94
C GLU A 117 14.49 21.93 10.16
N HIS A 118 14.24 20.64 9.96
CA HIS A 118 14.29 19.63 11.02
C HIS A 118 15.71 19.25 11.48
N ILE A 119 16.76 19.58 10.73
CA ILE A 119 18.14 19.23 11.12
C ILE A 119 18.69 20.21 12.17
N ASP A 120 18.26 21.47 12.14
CA ASP A 120 18.74 22.50 13.06
C ASP A 120 18.16 22.37 14.49
N GLU A 121 17.12 21.55 14.68
CA GLU A 121 16.52 21.30 16.00
C GLU A 121 17.22 20.18 16.78
N ASP A 122 17.71 19.14 16.10
CA ASP A 122 18.28 17.93 16.73
C ASP A 122 19.75 18.11 17.19
N ASP A 123 20.49 19.08 16.63
CA ASP A 123 21.88 19.37 17.02
C ASP A 123 22.00 20.24 18.31
N SER A 124 20.87 20.51 18.97
CA SER A 124 20.81 21.36 20.18
C SER A 124 20.66 20.60 21.51
N SER A 125 20.70 19.25 21.51
CA SER A 125 20.46 18.44 22.71
C SER A 125 21.65 17.67 23.29
#